data_AF-A0A831LQE4-F1
#
_entry.id   AF-A0A831LQE4-F1
#
_cell.length_a   1.000
_cell.length_b   1.000
_cell.length_c   1.000
_cell.angle_alpha   90.00
_cell.angle_beta   90.00
_cell.angle_gamma   90.00
#
_symmetry.space_group_name_H-M   'P 1'
#
loop_
_entity.id
_entity.type
_entity.pdbx_description
1 polymer ?
#
loop_
_entity_poly.entity_id
_entity_poly.type
_entity_poly.pdbx_seq_one_letter_code
_entity_poly.pdbx_strand_id
1 'polypeptide(L)'
;MMLEGYFAMEQERAKAGLPPLPLTPKDVEEVCQGLETADKDQGGLWRGLLENRVSPGVDPAAKVKAAWLAAVAKGAVESPMVTREDAVRILGTMLGGYNVAPLIEALGDESIAAAAAAALKKTVLVYGRFETVAALAASNPHAKAVLD
;
A
#
# COMPACT_ATOMS: atom_id res chain seq x y z
N MET A 1 20.74 13.84 -1.98
CA MET A 1 19.41 14.47 -1.89
C MET A 1 18.37 13.40 -2.17
N MET A 2 17.13 13.67 -1.76
CA MET A 2 15.98 12.76 -1.89
C MET A 2 15.85 12.17 -3.30
N LEU A 3 15.96 10.84 -3.42
CA LEU A 3 15.77 10.08 -4.66
C LEU A 3 16.42 10.68 -5.93
N GLU A 4 17.63 11.24 -5.82
CA GLU A 4 18.30 11.92 -6.95
C GLU A 4 18.38 11.05 -8.21
N GLY A 5 18.73 9.77 -8.04
CA GLY A 5 18.84 8.82 -9.15
C GLY A 5 17.51 8.60 -9.87
N TYR A 6 16.40 8.55 -9.13
CA TYR A 6 15.06 8.41 -9.69
C TYR A 6 14.66 9.65 -10.49
N PHE A 7 14.83 10.85 -9.94
CA PHE A 7 14.44 12.07 -10.64
C PHE A 7 15.33 12.39 -11.84
N ALA A 8 16.62 12.05 -11.78
CA ALA A 8 17.49 12.12 -12.95
C ALA A 8 16.99 11.20 -14.07
N MET A 9 16.61 9.96 -13.73
CA MET A 9 16.03 9.00 -14.68
C MET A 9 14.68 9.49 -15.25
N GLU A 10 13.81 10.06 -14.42
CA GLU A 10 12.53 10.62 -14.86
C GLU A 10 12.74 11.75 -15.88
N GLN A 11 13.66 12.68 -15.59
CA GLN A 11 13.99 13.78 -16.50
C GLN A 11 14.56 13.29 -17.83
N GLU A 12 15.50 12.33 -17.81
CA GLU A 12 16.08 11.78 -19.04
C GLU A 12 15.04 11.07 -19.91
N ARG A 13 14.11 10.32 -19.29
CA ARG A 13 13.03 9.65 -20.03
C ARG A 13 11.99 10.63 -20.56
N ALA A 14 11.69 11.70 -19.82
CA ALA A 14 10.79 12.75 -20.27
C ALA A 14 11.32 13.45 -21.55
N LYS A 15 12.64 13.65 -21.69
CA LYS A 15 13.25 14.18 -22.92
C LYS A 15 12.97 13.30 -24.14
N ALA A 16 12.79 11.99 -23.94
CA ALA A 16 12.44 11.02 -24.97
C ALA A 16 10.92 10.77 -25.09
N GLY A 17 10.07 11.52 -24.35
CA GLY A 17 8.61 11.31 -24.33
C GLY A 17 8.18 9.99 -23.66
N LEU A 18 9.05 9.40 -22.85
CA LEU A 18 8.80 8.12 -22.17
C LEU A 18 8.37 8.36 -20.71
N PRO A 19 7.43 7.56 -20.17
CA PRO A 19 7.10 7.61 -18.75
C PRO A 19 8.28 7.10 -17.91
N PRO A 20 8.48 7.58 -16.66
CA PRO A 20 9.53 7.07 -15.79
C PRO A 20 9.36 5.58 -15.53
N LEU A 21 10.48 4.91 -15.19
CA LEU A 21 10.42 3.55 -14.67
C LEU A 21 9.80 3.55 -13.26
N PRO A 22 9.21 2.42 -12.83
CA PRO A 22 8.79 2.25 -11.44
C PRO A 22 9.97 2.34 -10.46
N LEU A 23 9.65 2.67 -9.21
CA LEU A 23 10.61 2.69 -8.10
C LEU A 23 11.18 1.29 -7.84
N THR A 24 12.46 1.24 -7.52
CA THR A 24 13.11 0.02 -7.03
C THR A 24 12.77 -0.24 -5.56
N PRO A 25 13.02 -1.43 -5.01
CA PRO A 25 12.81 -1.69 -3.58
C PRO A 25 13.52 -0.68 -2.67
N LYS A 26 14.77 -0.31 -3.02
CA LYS A 26 15.56 0.66 -2.27
C LYS A 26 14.92 2.06 -2.32
N ASP A 27 14.41 2.46 -3.47
CA ASP A 27 13.71 3.74 -3.58
C ASP A 27 12.44 3.75 -2.72
N VAL A 28 11.70 2.63 -2.66
CA VAL A 28 10.52 2.50 -1.80
C VAL A 28 10.87 2.55 -0.32
N GLU A 29 11.99 1.94 0.10
CA GLU A 29 12.49 2.06 1.48
C GLU A 29 12.77 3.53 1.84
N GLU A 30 13.40 4.28 0.95
CA GLU A 30 13.65 5.72 1.14
C GLU A 30 12.35 6.52 1.19
N VAL A 31 11.36 6.20 0.34
CA VAL A 31 10.01 6.81 0.39
C VAL A 31 9.34 6.57 1.73
N CYS A 32 9.38 5.34 2.23
CA CYS A 32 8.79 4.97 3.52
C CYS A 32 9.43 5.74 4.69
N GLN A 33 10.76 5.82 4.73
CA GLN A 33 11.49 6.60 5.74
C GLN A 33 11.17 8.10 5.65
N GLY A 34 11.05 8.63 4.42
CA GLY A 34 10.60 9.99 4.19
C GLY A 34 9.21 10.23 4.76
N LEU A 35 8.27 9.31 4.53
CA LEU A 35 6.89 9.41 5.03
C LEU A 35 6.78 9.35 6.56
N GLU A 36 7.73 8.74 7.26
CA GLU A 36 7.76 8.69 8.73
C GLU A 36 8.15 10.03 9.36
N THR A 37 8.87 10.89 8.61
CA THR A 37 9.45 12.15 9.14
C THR A 37 9.04 13.41 8.39
N ALA A 38 8.30 13.27 7.27
CA ALA A 38 7.98 14.37 6.38
C ALA A 38 7.19 15.49 7.07
N ASP A 39 7.57 16.73 6.75
CA ASP A 39 6.71 17.89 6.98
C ASP A 39 5.61 18.00 5.91
N LYS A 40 4.70 18.97 6.08
CA LYS A 40 3.57 19.17 5.16
C LYS A 40 4.01 19.54 3.75
N ASP A 41 5.17 20.16 3.58
CA ASP A 41 5.64 20.67 2.29
C ASP A 41 6.22 19.54 1.43
N GLN A 42 6.88 18.56 2.05
CA GLN A 42 7.44 17.39 1.37
C GLN A 42 6.50 16.18 1.36
N GLY A 43 5.58 16.11 2.30
CA GLY A 43 4.72 14.94 2.51
C GLY A 43 3.85 14.58 1.29
N GLY A 44 3.37 15.58 0.55
CA GLY A 44 2.61 15.36 -0.68
C GLY A 44 3.42 14.66 -1.77
N LEU A 45 4.70 15.02 -1.92
CA LEU A 45 5.60 14.40 -2.90
C LEU A 45 5.87 12.94 -2.54
N TRP A 46 6.24 12.67 -1.28
CA TRP A 46 6.48 11.31 -0.80
C TRP A 46 5.27 10.40 -0.95
N ARG A 47 4.09 10.89 -0.58
CA ARG A 47 2.84 10.13 -0.71
C ARG A 47 2.53 9.87 -2.18
N GLY A 48 2.72 10.87 -3.05
CA GLY A 48 2.52 10.72 -4.50
C GLY A 48 3.41 9.64 -5.11
N LEU A 49 4.68 9.56 -4.69
CA LEU A 49 5.61 8.51 -5.11
C LEU A 49 5.15 7.12 -4.65
N LEU A 50 4.79 6.97 -3.37
CA LEU A 50 4.29 5.72 -2.83
C LEU A 50 3.05 5.21 -3.58
N GLU A 51 2.08 6.10 -3.82
CA GLU A 51 0.80 5.74 -4.43
C GLU A 51 0.94 5.40 -5.92
N ASN A 52 1.77 6.14 -6.67
CA ASN A 52 1.69 6.15 -8.14
C ASN A 52 2.94 5.64 -8.86
N ARG A 53 4.06 5.39 -8.14
CA ARG A 53 5.34 5.00 -8.77
C ARG A 53 5.83 3.61 -8.38
N VAL A 54 5.06 2.84 -7.60
CA VAL A 54 5.40 1.46 -7.22
C VAL A 54 4.57 0.48 -8.05
N SER A 55 5.24 -0.46 -8.72
CA SER A 55 4.57 -1.57 -9.42
C SER A 55 3.67 -2.36 -8.46
N PRO A 56 2.44 -2.72 -8.84
CA PRO A 56 1.53 -3.51 -7.99
C PRO A 56 1.89 -5.02 -8.02
N GLY A 57 1.11 -5.84 -7.31
CA GLY A 57 1.23 -7.29 -7.40
C GLY A 57 2.35 -7.89 -6.54
N VAL A 58 3.11 -8.80 -7.14
CA VAL A 58 4.21 -9.55 -6.50
C VAL A 58 5.61 -9.02 -6.87
N ASP A 59 5.67 -7.77 -7.35
CA ASP A 59 6.93 -7.08 -7.59
C ASP A 59 7.73 -6.89 -6.27
N PRO A 60 9.07 -6.97 -6.29
CA PRO A 60 9.88 -6.76 -5.09
C PRO A 60 9.63 -5.41 -4.38
N ALA A 61 9.37 -4.32 -5.12
CA ALA A 61 9.07 -3.02 -4.55
C ALA A 61 7.65 -2.97 -3.94
N ALA A 62 6.68 -3.69 -4.55
CA ALA A 62 5.38 -3.91 -3.92
C ALA A 62 5.49 -4.62 -2.57
N LYS A 63 6.43 -5.56 -2.41
CA LYS A 63 6.65 -6.23 -1.12
C LYS A 63 7.04 -5.24 -0.02
N VAL A 64 7.97 -4.34 -0.31
CA VAL A 64 8.41 -3.29 0.62
C VAL A 64 7.25 -2.35 0.96
N LYS A 65 6.54 -1.86 -0.05
CA LYS A 65 5.35 -0.99 0.12
C LYS A 65 4.28 -1.66 0.98
N ALA A 66 3.92 -2.91 0.68
CA ALA A 66 2.89 -3.64 1.43
C ALA A 66 3.31 -3.87 2.89
N ALA A 67 4.58 -4.20 3.14
CA ALA A 67 5.09 -4.41 4.50
C ALA A 67 5.02 -3.13 5.33
N TRP A 68 5.43 -1.99 4.76
CA TRP A 68 5.36 -0.70 5.45
C TRP A 68 3.92 -0.26 5.70
N LEU A 69 3.04 -0.35 4.69
CA LEU A 69 1.62 -0.02 4.86
C LEU A 69 0.94 -0.91 5.90
N ALA A 70 1.31 -2.19 5.98
CA ALA A 70 0.81 -3.10 7.01
C ALA A 70 1.28 -2.67 8.41
N ALA A 71 2.54 -2.23 8.54
CA ALA A 71 3.05 -1.71 9.82
C ALA A 71 2.33 -0.43 10.25
N VAL A 72 2.06 0.49 9.31
CA VAL A 72 1.26 1.71 9.57
C VAL A 72 -0.16 1.36 9.95
N ALA A 73 -0.83 0.46 9.20
CA ALA A 73 -2.18 0.02 9.53
C ALA A 73 -2.28 -0.60 10.94
N LYS A 74 -1.24 -1.32 11.39
CA LYS A 74 -1.14 -1.90 12.74
C LYS A 74 -0.73 -0.90 13.83
N GLY A 75 -0.36 0.32 13.47
CA GLY A 75 0.19 1.31 14.41
C GLY A 75 1.60 0.96 14.93
N ALA A 76 2.32 0.06 14.25
CA ALA A 76 3.70 -0.28 14.57
C ALA A 76 4.72 0.75 14.03
N VAL A 77 4.30 1.49 13.00
CA VAL A 77 5.03 2.62 12.40
C VAL A 77 4.04 3.78 12.29
N GLU A 78 4.50 4.99 12.56
CA GLU A 78 3.69 6.20 12.44
C GLU A 78 4.17 7.05 11.26
N SER A 79 3.23 7.72 10.61
CA SER A 79 3.52 8.68 9.54
C SER A 79 2.63 9.91 9.72
N PRO A 80 3.19 11.14 9.69
CA PRO A 80 2.38 12.36 9.66
C PRO A 80 1.50 12.47 8.40
N MET A 81 1.79 11.70 7.34
CA MET A 81 1.16 11.84 6.01
C MET A 81 0.27 10.65 5.62
N VAL A 82 0.40 9.52 6.30
CA VAL A 82 -0.36 8.29 6.03
C VAL A 82 -0.98 7.81 7.34
N THR A 83 -2.28 8.00 7.48
CA THR A 83 -3.04 7.46 8.61
C THR A 83 -3.18 5.94 8.51
N ARG A 84 -3.57 5.27 9.61
CA ARG A 84 -3.88 3.83 9.60
C ARG A 84 -4.94 3.47 8.54
N GLU A 85 -5.96 4.31 8.40
CA GLU A 85 -7.02 4.12 7.41
C GLU A 85 -6.52 4.37 5.97
N ASP A 86 -5.68 5.40 5.75
CA ASP A 86 -5.02 5.62 4.46
C ASP A 86 -4.17 4.41 4.06
N ALA A 87 -3.44 3.83 5.01
CA ALA A 87 -2.59 2.68 4.73
C ALA A 87 -3.40 1.49 4.19
N VAL A 88 -4.57 1.24 4.78
CA VAL A 88 -5.51 0.21 4.30
C VAL A 88 -6.07 0.55 2.92
N ARG A 89 -6.43 1.82 2.67
CA ARG A 89 -6.90 2.26 1.34
C ARG A 89 -5.83 2.06 0.27
N ILE A 90 -4.58 2.41 0.57
CA ILE A 90 -3.45 2.27 -0.37
C ILE A 90 -3.13 0.78 -0.59
N LEU A 91 -3.19 -0.07 0.45
CA LEU A 91 -3.10 -1.52 0.26
C LEU A 91 -4.15 -2.03 -0.74
N GLY A 92 -5.36 -1.48 -0.69
CA GLY A 92 -6.45 -1.81 -1.62
C GLY A 92 -6.19 -1.50 -3.09
N THR A 93 -5.19 -0.66 -3.43
CA THR A 93 -4.87 -0.30 -4.83
C THR A 93 -3.79 -1.19 -5.44
N MET A 94 -3.18 -2.10 -4.67
CA MET A 94 -2.05 -2.91 -5.10
C MET A 94 -2.43 -4.13 -5.96
N LEU A 95 -3.69 -4.22 -6.39
CA LEU A 95 -4.27 -5.23 -7.31
C LEU A 95 -4.27 -6.69 -6.82
N GLY A 96 -3.43 -7.06 -5.85
CA GLY A 96 -3.30 -8.42 -5.32
C GLY A 96 -1.85 -8.74 -4.93
N GLY A 97 -1.61 -9.93 -4.39
CA GLY A 97 -0.29 -10.34 -3.93
C GLY A 97 -0.01 -9.95 -2.48
N TYR A 98 1.04 -9.15 -2.24
CA TYR A 98 1.53 -8.87 -0.89
C TYR A 98 0.56 -8.05 -0.02
N ASN A 99 -0.42 -7.37 -0.62
CA ASN A 99 -1.42 -6.59 0.09
C ASN A 99 -2.57 -7.41 0.69
N VAL A 100 -2.84 -8.63 0.19
CA VAL A 100 -4.05 -9.39 0.55
C VAL A 100 -4.04 -9.83 2.01
N ALA A 101 -2.94 -10.39 2.50
CA ALA A 101 -2.86 -10.84 3.89
C ALA A 101 -3.00 -9.67 4.89
N PRO A 102 -2.30 -8.53 4.73
CA PRO A 102 -2.53 -7.34 5.55
C PRO A 102 -3.98 -6.85 5.56
N LEU A 103 -4.67 -6.87 4.40
CA LEU A 103 -6.07 -6.47 4.32
C LEU A 103 -7.00 -7.43 5.07
N ILE A 104 -6.74 -8.74 5.03
CA ILE A 104 -7.52 -9.73 5.79
C ILE A 104 -7.28 -9.55 7.30
N GLU A 105 -6.03 -9.35 7.72
CA GLU A 105 -5.71 -9.06 9.12
C GLU A 105 -6.42 -7.80 9.62
N ALA A 106 -6.49 -6.76 8.79
CA ALA A 106 -7.17 -5.51 9.11
C ALA A 106 -8.69 -5.65 9.33
N LEU A 107 -9.34 -6.72 8.85
CA LEU A 107 -10.74 -7.01 9.17
C LEU A 107 -10.96 -7.27 10.67
N GLY A 108 -9.91 -7.68 11.40
CA GLY A 108 -9.98 -7.92 12.84
C GLY A 108 -9.81 -6.68 13.71
N ASP A 109 -9.55 -5.51 13.11
CA ASP A 109 -9.39 -4.25 13.84
C ASP A 109 -10.56 -3.32 13.54
N GLU A 110 -11.47 -3.17 14.50
CA GLU A 110 -12.68 -2.34 14.39
C GLU A 110 -12.44 -0.92 13.85
N SER A 111 -11.27 -0.32 14.12
CA SER A 111 -10.96 1.05 13.68
C SER A 111 -10.69 1.17 12.18
N ILE A 112 -10.33 0.06 11.51
CA ILE A 112 -9.96 0.03 10.09
C ILE A 112 -10.65 -1.08 9.29
N ALA A 113 -11.45 -1.94 9.94
CA ALA A 113 -12.10 -3.10 9.33
C ALA A 113 -13.06 -2.72 8.21
N ALA A 114 -13.78 -1.60 8.34
CA ALA A 114 -14.65 -1.08 7.29
C ALA A 114 -13.88 -0.72 6.02
N ALA A 115 -12.72 -0.05 6.15
CA ALA A 115 -11.85 0.27 5.03
C ALA A 115 -11.25 -0.99 4.39
N ALA A 116 -10.87 -1.97 5.22
CA ALA A 116 -10.32 -3.24 4.76
C ALA A 116 -11.34 -4.06 3.96
N ALA A 117 -12.58 -4.14 4.44
CA ALA A 117 -13.68 -4.78 3.72
C ALA A 117 -13.95 -4.09 2.37
N ALA A 118 -13.98 -2.75 2.35
CA ALA A 118 -14.17 -1.99 1.11
C ALA A 118 -13.04 -2.22 0.09
N ALA A 119 -11.80 -2.37 0.55
CA ALA A 119 -10.65 -2.69 -0.28
C ALA A 119 -10.71 -4.13 -0.83
N LEU A 120 -11.03 -5.11 0.02
CA LEU A 120 -11.12 -6.52 -0.36
C LEU A 120 -12.24 -6.79 -1.36
N LYS A 121 -13.40 -6.12 -1.24
CA LYS A 121 -14.50 -6.23 -2.23
C LYS A 121 -14.08 -5.87 -3.66
N LYS A 122 -13.08 -5.02 -3.83
CA LYS A 122 -12.56 -4.59 -5.14
C LYS A 122 -11.37 -5.44 -5.62
N THR A 123 -10.87 -6.33 -4.77
CA THR A 123 -9.70 -7.15 -5.06
C THR A 123 -10.17 -8.44 -5.73
N VAL A 124 -10.04 -8.53 -7.06
CA VAL A 124 -10.39 -9.75 -7.81
C VAL A 124 -9.42 -10.90 -7.51
N LEU A 125 -8.15 -10.57 -7.21
CA LEU A 125 -7.08 -11.54 -6.99
C LEU A 125 -6.96 -12.01 -5.52
N VAL A 126 -8.05 -12.45 -4.88
CA VAL A 126 -8.01 -13.12 -3.56
C VAL A 126 -7.58 -14.60 -3.68
N TYR A 127 -6.99 -15.00 -4.82
CA TYR A 127 -6.57 -16.38 -5.09
C TYR A 127 -5.67 -16.90 -3.96
N GLY A 128 -6.10 -18.02 -3.34
CA GLY A 128 -5.42 -18.68 -2.22
C GLY A 128 -5.79 -18.18 -0.82
N ARG A 129 -6.62 -17.12 -0.69
CA ARG A 129 -7.04 -16.56 0.60
C ARG A 129 -8.56 -16.49 0.80
N PHE A 130 -9.35 -16.88 -0.21
CA PHE A 130 -10.81 -16.95 -0.10
C PHE A 130 -11.25 -17.77 1.12
N GLU A 131 -10.70 -18.97 1.30
CA GLU A 131 -11.02 -19.84 2.46
C GLU A 131 -10.73 -19.16 3.80
N THR A 132 -9.69 -18.32 3.86
CA THR A 132 -9.38 -17.54 5.07
C THR A 132 -10.47 -16.51 5.34
N VAL A 133 -10.95 -15.80 4.31
CA VAL A 133 -12.06 -14.84 4.44
C VAL A 133 -13.37 -15.56 4.77
N ALA A 134 -13.65 -16.69 4.13
CA ALA A 134 -14.83 -17.53 4.38
C ALA A 134 -14.88 -18.04 5.82
N ALA A 135 -13.76 -18.55 6.34
CA ALA A 135 -13.66 -18.96 7.73
C ALA A 135 -13.88 -17.78 8.70
N LEU A 136 -13.32 -16.60 8.39
CA LEU A 136 -13.47 -15.41 9.21
C LEU A 136 -14.90 -14.86 9.20
N ALA A 137 -15.63 -15.00 8.08
CA ALA A 137 -17.02 -14.57 7.95
C ALA A 137 -18.00 -15.30 8.89
N ALA A 138 -17.61 -16.44 9.46
CA ALA A 138 -18.41 -17.14 10.47
C ALA A 138 -18.58 -16.32 11.76
N SER A 139 -17.65 -15.42 12.08
CA SER A 139 -17.65 -14.63 13.32
C SER A 139 -17.40 -13.13 13.12
N ASN A 140 -16.99 -12.69 11.93
CA ASN A 140 -16.66 -11.30 11.63
C ASN A 140 -17.63 -10.71 10.58
N PRO A 141 -18.41 -9.67 10.93
CA PRO A 141 -19.38 -9.07 10.01
C PRO A 141 -18.73 -8.36 8.81
N HIS A 142 -17.51 -7.84 8.97
CA HIS A 142 -16.76 -7.24 7.86
C HIS A 142 -16.26 -8.29 6.88
N ALA A 143 -15.77 -9.43 7.36
CA ALA A 143 -15.40 -10.56 6.50
C ALA A 143 -16.62 -11.13 5.76
N LYS A 144 -17.78 -11.23 6.43
CA LYS A 144 -19.04 -11.60 5.79
C LYS A 144 -19.39 -10.61 4.68
N ALA A 145 -19.31 -9.31 4.95
CA ALA A 145 -19.56 -8.30 3.95
C ALA A 145 -18.64 -8.44 2.73
N VAL A 146 -17.39 -8.89 2.86
CA VAL A 146 -16.50 -9.11 1.70
C VAL A 146 -17.03 -10.19 0.74
N LEU A 147 -17.79 -11.17 1.25
CA LEU A 147 -18.35 -12.27 0.45
C LEU A 147 -19.70 -11.94 -0.20
N ASP A 148 -20.38 -10.90 0.29
CA ASP A 148 -21.66 -10.38 -0.20
C ASP A 148 -21.47 -9.29 -1.27
#